data_AF-A0A1C5KLK7-F1
#
_entry.id   AF-A0A1C5KLK7-F1
#
_cell.length_a   1.000
_cell.length_b   1.000
_cell.length_c   1.000
_cell.angle_alpha   90.00
_cell.angle_beta   90.00
_cell.angle_gamma   90.00
#
_symmetry.space_group_name_H-M   'P 1'
#
loop_
_entity.id
_entity.type
_entity.pdbx_description
1 polymer ?
#
loop_
_entity_poly.entity_id
_entity_poly.type
_entity_poly.pdbx_seq_one_letter_code
_entity_poly.pdbx_strand_id
1 'polypeptide(L)'
;MKKRLVLMMALSMALAVPGCAMAEESTETAAETEAVSEAAETEAVSEAAETEAVSEAAESETEAETDVKGEGVMTHDEYLAAETDAEVVVETYVQAKQSWWEDKATLYTQDKDGAYFIYNMPCTEEQYKELVPGTKIKVTGYKAEWSGEIEISDVESFEVEEGSYIAKPLDVTELLGKDELIDHQNEFVSFKDMTVEAAGQDADGNDVPFLYNYDGSGSQGDDLYFNVSSNGETYTFTVESYLCDKDSDVYKAVEALQIGDKIDMEGFLYWYEGVNPHITSVTAAE
;
A
#
# COMPACT_ATOMS: atom_id res chain seq x y z
N MET A 1 14.46 -19.89 31.99
CA MET A 1 14.38 -19.01 33.18
C MET A 1 14.54 -17.57 32.70
N LYS A 2 13.57 -16.73 33.11
CA LYS A 2 13.35 -15.34 32.69
C LYS A 2 14.57 -14.43 32.85
N LYS A 3 14.69 -13.44 31.96
CA LYS A 3 14.98 -12.04 32.31
C LYS A 3 14.51 -11.13 31.17
N ARG A 4 13.31 -10.56 31.35
CA ARG A 4 12.77 -9.44 30.58
C ARG A 4 13.45 -8.16 31.07
N LEU A 5 14.01 -7.37 30.17
CA LEU A 5 14.50 -6.02 30.46
C LEU A 5 13.39 -5.04 30.02
N VAL A 6 12.73 -4.41 30.99
CA VAL A 6 11.77 -3.32 30.77
C VAL A 6 12.51 -2.03 31.07
N LEU A 7 12.64 -1.15 30.07
CA LEU A 7 13.18 0.20 30.21
C LEU A 7 12.01 1.18 30.29
N MET A 8 11.66 1.60 31.51
CA MET A 8 10.77 2.74 31.75
C MET A 8 11.58 4.04 31.74
N MET A 9 11.23 4.99 30.88
CA MET A 9 11.75 6.36 30.92
C MET A 9 10.68 7.26 31.58
N ALA A 10 10.95 7.64 32.82
CA ALA A 10 10.16 8.64 33.55
C ALA A 10 10.75 10.03 33.31
N LEU A 11 9.95 10.98 32.83
CA LEU A 11 10.32 12.40 32.80
C LEU A 11 9.33 13.20 33.65
N SER A 12 9.85 13.76 34.73
CA SER A 12 9.12 14.49 35.76
C SER A 12 8.95 15.98 35.44
N MET A 13 7.72 16.44 35.65
CA MET A 13 7.22 17.81 35.90
C MET A 13 8.22 18.86 36.42
N ALA A 14 8.09 20.09 35.91
CA ALA A 14 8.29 21.31 36.69
C ALA A 14 7.25 22.39 36.30
N LEU A 15 6.46 22.80 37.29
CA LEU A 15 5.48 23.89 37.29
C LEU A 15 6.17 25.24 37.57
N ALA A 16 5.70 26.33 36.95
CA ALA A 16 5.67 27.66 37.57
C ALA A 16 4.64 28.59 36.88
N VAL A 17 3.65 29.04 37.65
CA VAL A 17 2.72 30.17 37.38
C VAL A 17 2.91 31.17 38.53
N PRO A 18 2.81 32.49 38.31
CA PRO A 18 1.57 33.24 38.61
C PRO A 18 1.27 34.28 37.50
N GLY A 19 0.05 34.60 37.09
CA GLY A 19 -1.19 34.81 37.84
C GLY A 19 -1.47 36.32 37.94
N CYS A 20 -2.37 36.86 37.11
CA CYS A 20 -3.29 37.94 37.50
C CYS A 20 -4.37 38.18 36.44
N ALA A 21 -5.62 38.17 36.89
CA ALA A 21 -6.83 38.50 36.14
C ALA A 21 -7.09 40.02 36.12
N MET A 22 -7.86 40.51 35.14
CA MET A 22 -9.24 40.99 35.31
C MET A 22 -9.65 42.08 34.29
N ALA A 23 -10.88 41.94 33.79
CA ALA A 23 -11.89 42.96 33.47
C ALA A 23 -11.90 43.70 32.11
N GLU A 24 -13.15 43.74 31.61
CA GLU A 24 -13.80 44.52 30.53
C GLU A 24 -13.52 46.04 30.65
N GLU A 25 -13.77 46.94 29.69
CA GLU A 25 -14.93 47.16 28.82
C GLU A 25 -14.61 48.27 27.77
N SER A 26 -15.37 48.32 26.67
CA SER A 26 -15.81 49.48 25.84
C SER A 26 -14.86 50.67 25.57
N THR A 27 -14.69 51.04 24.29
CA THR A 27 -15.29 52.27 23.68
C THR A 27 -14.87 52.49 22.22
N GLU A 28 -15.85 52.94 21.43
CA GLU A 28 -15.74 53.48 20.07
C GLU A 28 -14.76 54.66 19.97
N THR A 29 -14.18 54.91 18.78
CA THR A 29 -14.45 56.12 17.96
C THR A 29 -13.58 56.10 16.68
N ALA A 30 -14.23 56.46 15.58
CA ALA A 30 -13.72 56.60 14.23
C ALA A 30 -12.71 57.75 14.03
N ALA A 31 -11.86 57.64 13.00
CA ALA A 31 -11.74 58.64 11.93
C ALA A 31 -10.81 58.16 10.80
N GLU A 32 -11.19 58.57 9.59
CA GLU A 32 -10.53 58.54 8.26
C GLU A 32 -9.02 58.84 8.28
N THR A 33 -8.19 58.59 7.25
CA THR A 33 -8.37 58.87 5.81
C THR A 33 -7.20 58.26 4.98
N GLU A 34 -7.45 58.04 3.67
CA GLU A 34 -6.52 57.98 2.52
C GLU A 34 -5.54 56.79 2.39
N ALA A 35 -5.21 56.25 1.22
CA ALA A 35 -5.69 56.28 -0.16
C ALA A 35 -4.78 55.32 -0.98
N VAL A 36 -5.20 55.00 -2.22
CA VAL A 36 -4.36 54.53 -3.36
C VAL A 36 -4.01 53.02 -3.33
N SER A 37 -4.82 52.16 -3.96
CA SER A 37 -4.80 51.71 -5.37
C SER A 37 -3.80 50.59 -5.67
N GLU A 38 -4.30 49.43 -6.09
CA GLU A 38 -3.83 48.80 -7.33
C GLU A 38 -4.88 47.82 -7.85
N ALA A 39 -5.09 47.89 -9.16
CA ALA A 39 -6.07 47.11 -9.91
C ALA A 39 -5.53 45.71 -10.18
N ALA A 40 -6.37 44.69 -9.98
CA ALA A 40 -6.16 43.37 -10.53
C ALA A 40 -7.23 43.15 -11.61
N GLU A 41 -6.82 43.22 -12.87
CA GLU A 41 -7.62 42.73 -13.99
C GLU A 41 -7.21 41.29 -14.31
N THR A 42 -8.27 40.51 -14.44
CA THR A 42 -8.44 39.16 -14.95
C THR A 42 -7.77 38.91 -16.30
N GLU A 43 -7.12 37.76 -16.43
CA GLU A 43 -6.96 37.05 -17.72
C GLU A 43 -7.39 35.59 -17.49
N ALA A 44 -8.47 35.22 -18.16
CA ALA A 44 -8.95 33.85 -18.27
C ALA A 44 -8.37 33.26 -19.55
N VAL A 45 -7.72 32.11 -19.48
CA VAL A 45 -7.43 31.25 -20.64
C VAL A 45 -7.84 29.82 -20.31
N SER A 46 -8.74 29.35 -21.15
CA SER A 46 -9.27 28.00 -21.26
C SER A 46 -8.34 27.08 -22.05
N GLU A 47 -8.12 25.86 -21.58
CA GLU A 47 -7.75 24.67 -22.37
C GLU A 47 -8.45 23.49 -21.66
N ALA A 48 -9.56 22.97 -22.19
CA ALA A 48 -9.66 21.99 -23.28
C ALA A 48 -9.17 20.60 -22.85
N ALA A 49 -10.16 19.73 -22.63
CA ALA A 49 -10.03 18.34 -22.28
C ALA A 49 -9.37 17.52 -23.40
N GLU A 50 -8.48 16.59 -23.04
CA GLU A 50 -8.17 15.43 -23.85
C GLU A 50 -8.39 14.14 -23.06
N THR A 51 -9.28 13.36 -23.68
CA THR A 51 -9.80 12.02 -23.46
C THR A 51 -8.77 10.93 -23.13
N GLU A 52 -9.06 10.26 -22.03
CA GLU A 52 -8.92 8.83 -21.74
C GLU A 52 -8.86 7.91 -22.98
N ALA A 53 -7.82 7.07 -23.04
CA ALA A 53 -7.77 5.88 -23.88
C ALA A 53 -7.18 4.73 -23.05
N VAL A 54 -8.05 4.02 -22.34
CA VAL A 54 -7.82 2.66 -21.81
C VAL A 54 -8.46 1.66 -22.78
N SER A 55 -7.86 0.47 -22.86
CA SER A 55 -8.30 -0.77 -23.53
C SER A 55 -7.68 -1.10 -24.89
N GLU A 56 -6.66 -1.96 -24.85
CA GLU A 56 -6.65 -3.30 -25.46
C GLU A 56 -5.24 -3.90 -25.23
N ALA A 57 -5.05 -4.57 -24.08
CA ALA A 57 -3.92 -5.47 -23.90
C ALA A 57 -4.24 -6.76 -24.67
N ALA A 58 -3.73 -6.83 -25.90
CA ALA A 58 -3.81 -8.00 -26.74
C ALA A 58 -3.12 -9.20 -26.07
N GLU A 59 -3.81 -10.34 -26.08
CA GLU A 59 -3.24 -11.67 -25.89
C GLU A 59 -1.94 -11.79 -26.70
N SER A 60 -0.83 -11.87 -25.97
CA SER A 60 0.44 -12.34 -26.51
C SER A 60 0.74 -13.66 -25.82
N GLU A 61 0.08 -14.73 -26.30
CA GLU A 61 0.63 -16.07 -26.21
C GLU A 61 1.89 -16.12 -27.09
N THR A 62 2.99 -15.57 -26.60
CA THR A 62 4.31 -15.80 -27.20
C THR A 62 5.03 -16.80 -26.31
N GLU A 63 5.23 -17.99 -26.89
CA GLU A 63 6.18 -19.04 -26.56
C GLU A 63 6.54 -19.24 -25.09
N ALA A 64 6.32 -20.46 -24.60
CA ALA A 64 7.04 -20.98 -23.45
C ALA A 64 8.54 -20.98 -23.75
N GLU A 65 9.18 -19.81 -23.68
CA GLU A 65 10.57 -19.73 -23.29
C GLU A 65 10.65 -20.51 -21.99
N THR A 66 11.42 -21.58 -22.01
CA THR A 66 11.79 -22.27 -20.78
C THR A 66 12.39 -21.20 -19.88
N ASP A 67 11.69 -20.91 -18.79
CA ASP A 67 12.01 -19.91 -17.78
C ASP A 67 13.25 -20.34 -16.99
N VAL A 68 14.37 -20.44 -17.71
CA VAL A 68 15.65 -20.84 -17.15
C VAL A 68 16.23 -19.57 -16.55
N LYS A 69 16.21 -19.52 -15.22
CA LYS A 69 16.85 -18.47 -14.43
C LYS A 69 18.29 -18.25 -14.93
N GLY A 70 18.71 -16.98 -15.00
CA GLY A 70 20.08 -16.63 -15.37
C GLY A 70 21.16 -17.23 -14.46
N GLU A 71 22.42 -17.14 -14.87
CA GLU A 71 23.53 -17.62 -14.03
C GLU A 71 23.54 -16.90 -12.67
N GLY A 72 23.59 -17.68 -11.60
CA GLY A 72 23.59 -17.20 -10.21
C GLY A 72 22.23 -16.77 -9.66
N VAL A 73 21.16 -16.91 -10.44
CA VAL A 73 19.79 -16.55 -10.02
C VAL A 73 19.12 -17.72 -9.34
N MET A 74 18.50 -17.44 -8.19
CA MET A 74 17.77 -18.41 -7.39
C MET A 74 16.39 -18.68 -7.98
N THR A 75 15.90 -19.92 -7.83
CA THR A 75 14.47 -20.18 -7.90
C THR A 75 13.76 -19.61 -6.68
N HIS A 76 12.43 -19.48 -6.74
CA HIS A 76 11.67 -19.03 -5.57
C HIS A 76 11.86 -19.94 -4.34
N ASP A 77 11.84 -21.26 -4.55
CA ASP A 77 12.12 -22.24 -3.49
C ASP A 77 13.51 -22.06 -2.86
N GLU A 78 14.52 -21.76 -3.67
CA GLU A 78 15.89 -21.49 -3.18
C GLU A 78 15.95 -20.19 -2.37
N TYR A 79 15.24 -19.14 -2.81
CA TYR A 79 15.08 -17.89 -2.08
C TYR A 79 14.37 -18.10 -0.73
N LEU A 80 13.26 -18.84 -0.70
CA LEU A 80 12.54 -19.16 0.53
C LEU A 80 13.36 -20.02 1.48
N ALA A 81 14.21 -20.91 0.96
CA ALA A 81 15.13 -21.73 1.76
C ALA A 81 16.37 -20.98 2.27
N ALA A 82 16.72 -19.83 1.67
CA ALA A 82 17.86 -19.02 2.10
C ALA A 82 17.67 -18.52 3.55
N GLU A 83 18.78 -18.42 4.30
CA GLU A 83 18.77 -17.85 5.65
C GLU A 83 18.46 -16.34 5.59
N THR A 84 17.81 -15.80 6.62
CA THR A 84 17.70 -14.34 6.81
C THR A 84 19.11 -13.74 6.83
N ASP A 85 19.26 -12.54 6.28
CA ASP A 85 20.53 -11.82 6.07
C ASP A 85 21.47 -12.47 5.03
N ALA A 86 21.03 -13.50 4.30
CA ALA A 86 21.79 -14.03 3.16
C ALA A 86 21.62 -13.14 1.92
N GLU A 87 22.70 -12.99 1.14
CA GLU A 87 22.65 -12.39 -0.18
C GLU A 87 21.82 -13.28 -1.11
N VAL A 88 20.89 -12.68 -1.85
CA VAL A 88 19.99 -13.33 -2.79
C VAL A 88 20.02 -12.61 -4.12
N VAL A 89 19.93 -13.38 -5.20
CA VAL A 89 19.85 -12.87 -6.57
C VAL A 89 18.62 -13.48 -7.22
N VAL A 90 17.67 -12.65 -7.61
CA VAL A 90 16.38 -13.09 -8.19
C VAL A 90 16.12 -12.41 -9.53
N GLU A 91 15.44 -13.11 -10.42
CA GLU A 91 14.79 -12.54 -11.61
C GLU A 91 13.28 -12.60 -11.38
N THR A 92 12.62 -11.47 -11.59
CA THR A 92 11.20 -11.28 -11.28
C THR A 92 10.60 -10.19 -12.16
N TYR A 93 9.27 -10.08 -12.20
CA TYR A 93 8.57 -9.08 -13.00
C TYR A 93 7.80 -8.12 -12.10
N VAL A 94 7.93 -6.82 -12.35
CA VAL A 94 7.19 -5.78 -11.62
C VAL A 94 5.70 -6.01 -11.80
N GLN A 95 4.94 -6.08 -10.71
CA GLN A 95 3.49 -6.19 -10.73
C GLN A 95 2.83 -4.88 -10.30
N ALA A 96 3.37 -4.25 -9.25
CA ALA A 96 2.93 -2.93 -8.81
C ALA A 96 4.07 -2.15 -8.15
N LYS A 97 3.93 -0.82 -8.18
CA LYS A 97 4.84 0.10 -7.52
C LYS A 97 4.20 0.58 -6.22
N GLN A 98 4.70 0.11 -5.09
CA GLN A 98 4.11 0.38 -3.78
C GLN A 98 4.45 1.79 -3.28
N SER A 99 5.70 2.24 -3.45
CA SER A 99 6.08 3.61 -3.10
C SER A 99 7.38 4.02 -3.80
N TRP A 100 7.59 5.34 -3.86
CA TRP A 100 8.88 5.91 -4.22
C TRP A 100 9.16 7.20 -3.45
N TRP A 101 10.32 7.24 -2.81
CA TRP A 101 10.77 8.36 -1.99
C TRP A 101 12.29 8.33 -1.83
N GLU A 102 12.93 9.48 -1.69
CA GLU A 102 14.38 9.59 -1.47
C GLU A 102 15.24 8.71 -2.42
N ASP A 103 14.87 8.65 -3.71
CA ASP A 103 15.52 7.79 -4.72
C ASP A 103 15.50 6.30 -4.37
N LYS A 104 14.42 5.83 -3.73
CA LYS A 104 14.18 4.43 -3.39
C LYS A 104 12.78 4.00 -3.80
N ALA A 105 12.69 2.85 -4.45
CA ALA A 105 11.45 2.22 -4.85
C ALA A 105 11.13 1.01 -3.97
N THR A 106 9.86 0.86 -3.62
CA THR A 106 9.33 -0.37 -3.03
C THR A 106 8.34 -0.99 -4.02
N LEU A 107 8.50 -2.27 -4.32
CA LEU A 107 7.83 -2.94 -5.43
C LEU A 107 7.23 -4.27 -5.01
N TYR A 108 6.03 -4.55 -5.52
CA TYR A 108 5.54 -5.91 -5.63
C TYR A 108 6.01 -6.49 -6.95
N THR A 109 6.64 -7.66 -6.88
CA THR A 109 7.13 -8.37 -8.06
C THR A 109 6.76 -9.84 -7.98
N GLN A 110 6.58 -10.47 -9.13
CA GLN A 110 6.19 -11.88 -9.20
C GLN A 110 6.71 -12.51 -10.49
N ASP A 111 7.21 -13.72 -10.38
CA ASP A 111 7.48 -14.62 -11.49
C ASP A 111 6.53 -15.83 -11.42
N LYS A 112 6.64 -16.73 -12.40
CA LYS A 112 5.79 -17.93 -12.52
C LYS A 112 5.98 -18.91 -11.37
N ASP A 113 7.09 -18.81 -10.64
CA ASP A 113 7.43 -19.67 -9.50
C ASP A 113 7.18 -19.03 -8.12
N GLY A 114 6.84 -17.74 -8.07
CA GLY A 114 6.43 -17.06 -6.83
C GLY A 114 6.74 -15.57 -6.80
N ALA A 115 6.45 -14.93 -5.67
CA ALA A 115 6.49 -13.49 -5.52
C ALA A 115 7.57 -12.98 -4.54
N TYR A 116 7.96 -11.73 -4.74
CA TYR A 116 8.98 -11.05 -3.95
C TYR A 116 8.54 -9.62 -3.68
N PHE A 117 8.57 -9.23 -2.40
CA PHE A 117 8.49 -7.84 -1.99
C PHE A 117 9.89 -7.25 -1.97
N ILE A 118 10.12 -6.21 -2.77
CA ILE A 118 11.42 -5.54 -2.86
C ILE A 118 11.31 -4.22 -2.12
N TYR A 119 12.03 -4.09 -1.01
CA TYR A 119 11.92 -2.97 -0.11
C TYR A 119 13.04 -1.94 -0.32
N ASN A 120 12.67 -0.67 -0.51
CA ASN A 120 13.58 0.47 -0.54
C ASN A 120 14.79 0.31 -1.49
N MET A 121 14.57 -0.33 -2.64
CA MET A 121 15.58 -0.52 -3.68
C MET A 121 16.07 0.85 -4.20
N PRO A 122 17.39 1.13 -4.21
CA PRO A 122 17.92 2.34 -4.83
C PRO A 122 17.47 2.46 -6.29
N CYS A 123 16.75 3.53 -6.61
CA CYS A 123 16.11 3.72 -7.91
C CYS A 123 15.88 5.21 -8.17
N THR A 124 16.52 5.76 -9.19
CA THR A 124 16.27 7.15 -9.60
C THR A 124 14.84 7.33 -10.11
N GLU A 125 14.36 8.57 -10.15
CA GLU A 125 13.04 8.87 -10.70
C GLU A 125 12.90 8.43 -12.17
N GLU A 126 13.98 8.55 -12.97
CA GLU A 126 13.99 8.12 -14.38
C GLU A 126 13.85 6.60 -14.49
N GLN A 127 14.61 5.85 -13.69
CA GLN A 127 14.49 4.39 -13.64
C GLN A 127 13.11 3.96 -13.15
N TYR A 128 12.58 4.60 -12.12
CA TYR A 128 11.28 4.25 -11.54
C TYR A 128 10.12 4.42 -12.55
N LYS A 129 10.24 5.34 -13.51
CA LYS A 129 9.28 5.52 -14.60
C LYS A 129 9.29 4.34 -15.58
N GLU A 130 10.42 3.64 -15.73
CA GLU A 130 10.58 2.47 -16.61
C GLU A 130 10.08 1.16 -15.97
N LEU A 131 9.97 1.13 -14.64
CA LEU A 131 9.47 -0.02 -13.87
C LEU A 131 7.94 -0.13 -13.90
N VAL A 132 7.38 -0.29 -15.09
CA VAL A 132 5.93 -0.51 -15.30
C VAL A 132 5.55 -1.98 -15.07
N PRO A 133 4.26 -2.30 -14.82
CA PRO A 133 3.81 -3.68 -14.71
C PRO A 133 4.25 -4.52 -15.91
N GLY A 134 4.81 -5.69 -15.63
CA GLY A 134 5.38 -6.60 -16.61
C GLY A 134 6.86 -6.40 -16.92
N THR A 135 7.53 -5.35 -16.42
CA THR A 135 8.99 -5.17 -16.63
C THR A 135 9.78 -6.26 -15.89
N LYS A 136 10.61 -7.01 -16.61
CA LYS A 136 11.55 -7.97 -16.01
C LYS A 136 12.72 -7.24 -15.36
N ILE A 137 13.05 -7.61 -14.12
CA ILE A 137 14.21 -7.12 -13.41
C ILE A 137 15.00 -8.26 -12.79
N LYS A 138 16.32 -8.10 -12.77
CA LYS A 138 17.24 -8.89 -11.96
C LYS A 138 17.68 -8.06 -10.77
N VAL A 139 17.57 -8.62 -9.56
CA VAL A 139 17.81 -7.90 -8.31
C VAL A 139 18.75 -8.69 -7.42
N THR A 140 19.80 -8.01 -6.95
CA THR A 140 20.74 -8.51 -5.94
C THR A 140 20.55 -7.71 -4.66
N GLY A 141 20.23 -8.40 -3.57
CA GLY A 141 20.03 -7.79 -2.26
C GLY A 141 20.14 -8.84 -1.17
N TYR A 142 19.52 -8.58 -0.02
CA TYR A 142 19.55 -9.48 1.13
C TYR A 142 18.14 -9.87 1.53
N LYS A 143 17.95 -11.15 1.83
CA LYS A 143 16.69 -11.63 2.39
C LYS A 143 16.50 -11.08 3.80
N ALA A 144 15.36 -10.48 4.07
CA ALA A 144 14.97 -9.97 5.37
C ALA A 144 13.59 -10.48 5.78
N GLU A 145 13.29 -10.34 7.07
CA GLU A 145 11.97 -10.58 7.63
C GLU A 145 11.59 -9.38 8.51
N TRP A 146 10.46 -8.74 8.23
CA TRP A 146 9.92 -7.64 9.04
C TRP A 146 8.49 -7.95 9.47
N SER A 147 8.27 -8.15 10.78
CA SER A 147 6.93 -8.47 11.32
C SER A 147 6.26 -9.68 10.64
N GLY A 148 7.04 -10.63 10.13
CA GLY A 148 6.57 -11.81 9.40
C GLY A 148 6.55 -11.66 7.88
N GLU A 149 6.67 -10.45 7.33
CA GLU A 149 6.83 -10.20 5.90
C GLU A 149 8.21 -10.67 5.44
N ILE A 150 8.26 -11.54 4.43
CA ILE A 150 9.52 -11.92 3.77
C ILE A 150 9.81 -10.98 2.61
N GLU A 151 10.94 -10.29 2.68
CA GLU A 151 11.31 -9.23 1.74
C GLU A 151 12.76 -9.31 1.27
N ILE A 152 13.07 -8.64 0.15
CA ILE A 152 14.43 -8.36 -0.28
C ILE A 152 14.72 -6.90 0.06
N SER A 153 15.65 -6.67 0.97
CA SER A 153 16.10 -5.34 1.40
C SER A 153 17.60 -5.17 1.14
N ASP A 154 18.15 -4.01 1.52
CA ASP A 154 19.56 -3.64 1.30
C ASP A 154 20.04 -3.95 -0.13
N VAL A 155 19.19 -3.62 -1.11
CA VAL A 155 19.44 -3.93 -2.53
C VAL A 155 20.72 -3.25 -3.00
N GLU A 156 21.66 -4.05 -3.48
CA GLU A 156 22.97 -3.59 -3.97
C GLU A 156 22.90 -3.15 -5.43
N SER A 157 22.10 -3.85 -6.24
CA SER A 157 21.93 -3.55 -7.66
C SER A 157 20.63 -4.13 -8.21
N PHE A 158 20.10 -3.46 -9.23
CA PHE A 158 19.10 -4.04 -10.11
C PHE A 158 19.42 -3.73 -11.58
N GLU A 159 18.98 -4.62 -12.46
CA GLU A 159 19.11 -4.49 -13.92
C GLU A 159 17.75 -4.78 -14.56
N VAL A 160 17.36 -3.97 -15.56
CA VAL A 160 16.19 -4.25 -16.39
C VAL A 160 16.61 -5.22 -17.49
N GLU A 161 15.85 -6.30 -17.66
CA GLU A 161 16.13 -7.35 -18.64
C GLU A 161 15.03 -7.44 -19.71
N GLU A 162 15.31 -8.17 -20.79
CA GLU A 162 14.28 -8.50 -21.78
C GLU A 162 13.32 -9.56 -21.21
N GLY A 163 12.02 -9.35 -21.45
CA GLY A 163 10.95 -10.26 -21.03
C GLY A 163 9.75 -9.48 -20.50
N SER A 164 8.58 -10.13 -20.51
CA SER A 164 7.40 -9.56 -19.87
C SER A 164 6.46 -10.63 -19.31
N TYR A 165 5.96 -10.39 -18.10
CA TYR A 165 4.98 -11.25 -17.44
C TYR A 165 4.15 -10.45 -16.43
N ILE A 166 2.82 -10.60 -16.53
CA ILE A 166 1.88 -10.08 -15.53
C ILE A 166 1.17 -11.28 -14.89
N ALA A 167 1.25 -11.35 -13.57
CA ALA A 167 0.63 -12.41 -12.80
C ALA A 167 -0.90 -12.31 -12.89
N LYS A 168 -1.56 -13.48 -12.91
CA LYS A 168 -3.01 -13.57 -12.70
C LYS A 168 -3.26 -13.73 -11.21
N PRO A 169 -4.32 -13.12 -10.65
CA PRO A 169 -4.58 -13.24 -9.24
C PRO A 169 -4.90 -14.69 -8.87
N LEU A 170 -4.22 -15.20 -7.84
CA LEU A 170 -4.52 -16.50 -7.26
C LEU A 170 -5.70 -16.36 -6.29
N ASP A 171 -6.78 -17.13 -6.48
CA ASP A 171 -7.88 -17.18 -5.50
C ASP A 171 -7.42 -17.91 -4.23
N VAL A 172 -7.30 -17.16 -3.14
CA VAL A 172 -6.88 -17.66 -1.82
C VAL A 172 -8.01 -17.60 -0.80
N THR A 173 -9.26 -17.42 -1.24
CA THR A 173 -10.44 -17.33 -0.36
C THR A 173 -10.57 -18.54 0.56
N GLU A 174 -10.34 -19.74 0.03
CA GLU A 174 -10.40 -20.98 0.81
C GLU A 174 -9.23 -21.14 1.79
N LEU A 175 -8.16 -20.33 1.68
CA LEU A 175 -7.00 -20.36 2.57
C LEU A 175 -7.12 -19.40 3.76
N LEU A 176 -8.11 -18.49 3.75
CA LEU A 176 -8.38 -17.61 4.87
C LEU A 176 -8.59 -18.41 6.17
N GLY A 177 -7.86 -18.01 7.22
CA GLY A 177 -7.85 -18.66 8.53
C GLY A 177 -7.00 -19.93 8.63
N LYS A 178 -6.28 -20.30 7.57
CA LYS A 178 -5.40 -21.48 7.55
C LYS A 178 -3.92 -21.11 7.58
N ASP A 179 -3.11 -22.00 8.14
CA ASP A 179 -1.66 -21.81 8.26
C ASP A 179 -0.98 -21.75 6.88
N GLU A 180 -1.53 -22.43 5.87
CA GLU A 180 -0.98 -22.49 4.51
C GLU A 180 -1.10 -21.17 3.72
N LEU A 181 -1.89 -20.19 4.17
CA LEU A 181 -2.01 -18.91 3.46
C LEU A 181 -0.68 -18.15 3.39
N ILE A 182 0.19 -18.32 4.40
CA ILE A 182 1.48 -17.64 4.46
C ILE A 182 2.46 -18.09 3.36
N ASP A 183 2.22 -19.26 2.76
CA ASP A 183 3.04 -19.79 1.66
C ASP A 183 2.84 -18.99 0.36
N HIS A 184 1.83 -18.11 0.31
CA HIS A 184 1.48 -17.25 -0.83
C HIS A 184 1.85 -15.78 -0.61
N GLN A 185 2.71 -15.48 0.37
CA GLN A 185 3.14 -14.10 0.65
C GLN A 185 3.63 -13.39 -0.61
N ASN A 186 3.31 -12.10 -0.70
CA ASN A 186 3.64 -11.18 -1.78
C ASN A 186 2.94 -11.45 -3.12
N GLU A 187 2.29 -12.59 -3.30
CA GLU A 187 1.62 -12.93 -4.55
C GLU A 187 0.46 -11.97 -4.81
N PHE A 188 0.20 -11.73 -6.09
CA PHE A 188 -1.05 -11.14 -6.52
C PHE A 188 -2.17 -12.16 -6.33
N VAL A 189 -3.14 -11.83 -5.48
CA VAL A 189 -4.19 -12.72 -5.00
C VAL A 189 -5.58 -12.12 -5.19
N SER A 190 -6.60 -12.98 -5.10
CA SER A 190 -8.00 -12.57 -5.03
C SER A 190 -8.74 -13.23 -3.88
N PHE A 191 -9.79 -12.54 -3.44
CA PHE A 191 -10.72 -12.96 -2.40
C PHE A 191 -12.15 -12.79 -2.93
N LYS A 192 -12.97 -13.83 -2.82
CA LYS A 192 -14.25 -13.96 -3.53
C LYS A 192 -15.44 -14.08 -2.59
N ASP A 193 -16.58 -13.50 -2.99
CA ASP A 193 -17.86 -13.54 -2.24
C ASP A 193 -17.72 -13.11 -0.75
N MET A 194 -16.91 -12.10 -0.50
CA MET A 194 -16.64 -11.58 0.84
C MET A 194 -17.77 -10.65 1.27
N THR A 195 -18.16 -10.69 2.56
CA THR A 195 -19.24 -9.84 3.08
C THR A 195 -18.65 -8.68 3.87
N VAL A 196 -19.00 -7.44 3.54
CA VAL A 196 -18.53 -6.26 4.28
C VAL A 196 -19.13 -6.24 5.69
N GLU A 197 -18.28 -6.09 6.69
CA GLU A 197 -18.64 -5.99 8.11
C GLU A 197 -18.33 -4.59 8.66
N ALA A 198 -18.78 -4.31 9.89
CA ALA A 198 -18.37 -3.10 10.58
C ALA A 198 -16.85 -3.08 10.82
N ALA A 199 -16.18 -2.02 10.35
CA ALA A 199 -14.76 -1.78 10.59
C ALA A 199 -14.50 -1.08 11.93
N GLY A 200 -15.46 -0.26 12.38
CA GLY A 200 -15.39 0.47 13.63
C GLY A 200 -16.64 1.31 13.84
N GLN A 201 -16.54 2.37 14.64
CA GLN A 201 -17.65 3.28 14.91
C GLN A 201 -17.26 4.74 14.67
N ASP A 202 -18.21 5.53 14.17
CA ASP A 202 -18.05 6.98 14.06
C ASP A 202 -18.14 7.68 15.44
N ALA A 203 -17.99 9.02 15.44
CA ALA A 203 -18.06 9.82 16.66
C ALA A 203 -19.43 9.79 17.38
N ASP A 204 -20.49 9.41 16.66
CA ASP A 204 -21.86 9.26 17.18
C ASP A 204 -22.15 7.82 17.65
N GLY A 205 -21.19 6.90 17.46
CA GLY A 205 -21.28 5.49 17.85
C GLY A 205 -22.01 4.61 16.83
N ASN A 206 -22.17 5.07 15.59
CA ASN A 206 -22.73 4.24 14.51
C ASN A 206 -21.64 3.38 13.87
N ASP A 207 -21.98 2.14 13.53
CA ASP A 207 -21.06 1.26 12.83
C ASP A 207 -20.76 1.80 11.41
N VAL A 208 -19.49 1.78 11.04
CA VAL A 208 -19.00 2.22 9.72
C VAL A 208 -18.30 1.09 8.97
N PRO A 209 -18.40 1.05 7.63
CA PRO A 209 -17.84 -0.04 6.81
C PRO A 209 -16.31 0.03 6.64
N PHE A 210 -15.71 1.20 6.88
CA PHE A 210 -14.27 1.41 6.79
C PHE A 210 -13.81 2.49 7.78
N LEU A 211 -12.50 2.58 7.99
CA LEU A 211 -11.80 3.59 8.79
C LEU A 211 -10.67 4.22 7.97
N TYR A 212 -10.42 5.52 8.16
CA TYR A 212 -9.15 6.13 7.76
C TYR A 212 -8.11 5.87 8.85
N ASN A 213 -6.99 5.26 8.50
CA ASN A 213 -6.00 4.69 9.41
C ASN A 213 -6.56 3.53 10.26
N TYR A 214 -5.68 2.68 10.80
CA TYR A 214 -6.05 1.42 11.46
C TYR A 214 -6.98 1.60 12.69
N ASP A 215 -6.95 2.78 13.31
CA ASP A 215 -7.73 3.11 14.52
C ASP A 215 -8.80 4.20 14.27
N GLY A 216 -9.02 4.61 13.03
CA GLY A 216 -9.96 5.68 12.68
C GLY A 216 -9.45 7.10 13.00
N SER A 217 -8.18 7.27 13.35
CA SER A 217 -7.58 8.60 13.61
C SER A 217 -7.23 9.39 12.35
N GLY A 218 -7.31 8.76 11.18
CA GLY A 218 -6.90 9.33 9.90
C GLY A 218 -7.94 10.24 9.25
N SER A 219 -7.65 10.57 8.00
CA SER A 219 -8.40 11.45 7.12
C SER A 219 -8.27 10.97 5.67
N GLN A 220 -9.05 11.56 4.76
CA GLN A 220 -8.97 11.20 3.35
C GLN A 220 -7.55 11.42 2.79
N GLY A 221 -7.00 10.38 2.17
CA GLY A 221 -5.62 10.31 1.71
C GLY A 221 -4.74 9.40 2.57
N ASP A 222 -5.15 9.08 3.80
CA ASP A 222 -4.54 8.04 4.63
C ASP A 222 -5.06 6.65 4.22
N ASP A 223 -4.40 5.59 4.65
CA ASP A 223 -4.81 4.21 4.37
C ASP A 223 -6.25 3.93 4.80
N LEU A 224 -6.96 3.10 4.04
CA LEU A 224 -8.30 2.65 4.40
C LEU A 224 -8.23 1.25 4.98
N TYR A 225 -8.82 1.07 6.16
CA TYR A 225 -8.99 -0.24 6.79
C TYR A 225 -10.47 -0.61 6.78
N PHE A 226 -10.79 -1.82 6.34
CA PHE A 226 -12.16 -2.31 6.30
C PHE A 226 -12.21 -3.79 6.67
N ASN A 227 -13.37 -4.22 7.18
CA ASN A 227 -13.56 -5.59 7.63
C ASN A 227 -14.45 -6.35 6.65
N VAL A 228 -14.08 -7.59 6.37
CA VAL A 228 -14.88 -8.51 5.57
C VAL A 228 -14.96 -9.86 6.26
N SER A 229 -16.06 -10.57 6.07
CA SER A 229 -16.25 -11.92 6.60
C SER A 229 -16.34 -12.98 5.51
N SER A 230 -15.77 -14.14 5.83
CA SER A 230 -15.89 -15.40 5.10
C SER A 230 -15.69 -16.56 6.05
N ASN A 231 -16.27 -17.72 5.74
CA ASN A 231 -16.15 -18.93 6.57
C ASN A 231 -16.57 -18.76 8.05
N GLY A 232 -17.39 -17.74 8.36
CA GLY A 232 -17.81 -17.42 9.73
C GLY A 232 -16.79 -16.65 10.57
N GLU A 233 -15.70 -16.18 9.95
CA GLU A 233 -14.66 -15.36 10.56
C GLU A 233 -14.58 -13.98 9.88
N THR A 234 -14.07 -12.99 10.60
CA THR A 234 -13.89 -11.61 10.12
C THR A 234 -12.41 -11.32 9.97
N TYR A 235 -12.05 -10.68 8.87
CA TYR A 235 -10.69 -10.33 8.49
C TYR A 235 -10.61 -8.83 8.20
N THR A 236 -9.46 -8.23 8.50
CA THR A 236 -9.18 -6.81 8.25
C THR A 236 -8.28 -6.66 7.04
N PHE A 237 -8.71 -5.86 6.08
CA PHE A 237 -8.06 -5.64 4.80
C PHE A 237 -7.73 -4.14 4.66
N THR A 238 -6.69 -3.84 3.88
CA THR A 238 -6.15 -2.48 3.78
C THR A 238 -6.10 -2.03 2.32
N VAL A 239 -6.50 -0.79 2.04
CA VAL A 239 -6.08 -0.04 0.85
C VAL A 239 -4.95 0.90 1.28
N GLU A 240 -3.73 0.54 0.91
CA GLU A 240 -2.51 1.29 1.27
C GLU A 240 -2.39 2.54 0.39
N SER A 241 -2.30 3.71 1.02
CA SER A 241 -2.36 5.02 0.36
C SER A 241 -1.17 5.30 -0.55
N TYR A 242 0.01 4.76 -0.25
CA TYR A 242 1.18 4.89 -1.12
C TYR A 242 1.03 4.10 -2.43
N LEU A 243 0.31 2.97 -2.39
CA LEU A 243 0.06 2.13 -3.55
C LEU A 243 -1.20 2.58 -4.32
N CYS A 244 -2.23 3.01 -3.60
CA CYS A 244 -3.54 3.38 -4.12
C CYS A 244 -3.99 4.70 -3.48
N ASP A 245 -3.62 5.82 -4.11
CA ASP A 245 -3.96 7.14 -3.59
C ASP A 245 -5.49 7.39 -3.54
N LYS A 246 -5.89 8.50 -2.90
CA LYS A 246 -7.31 8.92 -2.78
C LYS A 246 -8.05 9.06 -4.11
N ASP A 247 -7.32 9.22 -5.22
CA ASP A 247 -7.90 9.41 -6.55
C ASP A 247 -8.03 8.08 -7.31
N SER A 248 -7.48 6.99 -6.78
CA SER A 248 -7.62 5.63 -7.32
C SER A 248 -9.06 5.11 -7.22
N ASP A 249 -9.41 4.20 -8.13
CA ASP A 249 -10.76 3.60 -8.18
C ASP A 249 -11.05 2.72 -6.96
N VAL A 250 -10.06 1.95 -6.49
CA VAL A 250 -10.21 1.08 -5.31
C VAL A 250 -10.45 1.88 -4.04
N TYR A 251 -9.75 3.00 -3.87
CA TYR A 251 -9.92 3.87 -2.70
C TYR A 251 -11.35 4.42 -2.65
N LYS A 252 -11.83 4.94 -3.78
CA LYS A 252 -13.22 5.42 -3.93
C LYS A 252 -14.25 4.29 -3.77
N ALA A 253 -13.94 3.08 -4.23
CA ALA A 253 -14.80 1.92 -4.06
C ALA A 253 -14.96 1.55 -2.58
N VAL A 254 -13.88 1.56 -1.80
CA VAL A 254 -13.93 1.33 -0.34
C VAL A 254 -14.71 2.43 0.38
N GLU A 255 -14.51 3.71 0.02
CA GLU A 255 -15.29 4.82 0.57
C GLU A 255 -16.81 4.69 0.31
N ALA A 256 -17.20 3.96 -0.74
CA ALA A 256 -18.59 3.76 -1.14
C ALA A 256 -19.25 2.51 -0.52
N LEU A 257 -18.47 1.61 0.10
CA LEU A 257 -18.98 0.35 0.67
C LEU A 257 -20.07 0.59 1.70
N GLN A 258 -21.00 -0.36 1.80
CA GLN A 258 -21.99 -0.46 2.85
C GLN A 258 -21.83 -1.79 3.60
N ILE A 259 -22.11 -1.77 4.90
CA ILE A 259 -22.12 -3.00 5.70
C ILE A 259 -23.15 -3.98 5.12
N GLY A 260 -22.72 -5.22 4.89
CA GLY A 260 -23.52 -6.28 4.26
C GLY A 260 -23.36 -6.39 2.74
N ASP A 261 -22.60 -5.49 2.10
CA ASP A 261 -22.27 -5.63 0.68
C ASP A 261 -21.48 -6.92 0.43
N LYS A 262 -21.69 -7.50 -0.75
CA LYS A 262 -20.96 -8.67 -1.24
C LYS A 262 -19.96 -8.23 -2.28
N ILE A 263 -18.68 -8.49 -2.02
CA ILE A 263 -17.57 -7.99 -2.84
C ILE A 263 -16.55 -9.06 -3.19
N ASP A 264 -15.93 -8.87 -4.34
CA ASP A 264 -14.70 -9.51 -4.78
C ASP A 264 -13.55 -8.50 -4.68
N MET A 265 -12.39 -8.98 -4.26
CA MET A 265 -11.20 -8.14 -4.09
C MET A 265 -9.97 -8.77 -4.74
N GLU A 266 -9.06 -7.93 -5.20
CA GLU A 266 -7.73 -8.32 -5.66
C GLU A 266 -6.67 -7.41 -5.07
N GLY A 267 -5.47 -7.94 -4.86
CA GLY A 267 -4.38 -7.20 -4.23
C GLY A 267 -3.15 -8.06 -4.01
N PHE A 268 -2.22 -7.57 -3.21
CA PHE A 268 -0.99 -8.30 -2.86
C PHE A 268 -1.06 -8.82 -1.43
N LEU A 269 -0.68 -10.08 -1.24
CA LEU A 269 -0.76 -10.74 0.06
C LEU A 269 0.41 -10.33 0.98
N TYR A 270 0.27 -9.17 1.61
CA TYR A 270 1.25 -8.61 2.54
C TYR A 270 1.03 -9.13 3.98
N TRP A 271 2.10 -9.12 4.78
CA TRP A 271 2.11 -9.55 6.18
C TRP A 271 2.57 -8.45 7.15
N TYR A 272 1.84 -8.29 8.25
CA TYR A 272 2.26 -7.46 9.38
C TYR A 272 1.70 -8.01 10.68
N GLU A 273 2.48 -8.84 11.37
CA GLU A 273 2.05 -9.63 12.54
C GLU A 273 0.82 -10.53 12.24
N GLY A 274 0.59 -10.85 10.96
CA GLY A 274 -0.57 -11.56 10.44
C GLY A 274 -0.91 -11.12 9.01
N VAL A 275 -1.89 -11.80 8.40
CA VAL A 275 -2.42 -11.47 7.07
C VAL A 275 -2.89 -10.01 7.04
N ASN A 276 -2.31 -9.17 6.18
CA ASN A 276 -2.73 -7.79 5.99
C ASN A 276 -2.61 -7.35 4.52
N PRO A 277 -3.45 -7.87 3.62
CA PRO A 277 -3.29 -7.67 2.18
C PRO A 277 -3.49 -6.20 1.78
N HIS A 278 -2.67 -5.75 0.82
CA HIS A 278 -2.81 -4.45 0.17
C HIS A 278 -3.73 -4.59 -1.04
N ILE A 279 -4.98 -4.16 -0.88
CA ILE A 279 -6.05 -4.29 -1.86
C ILE A 279 -5.95 -3.20 -2.92
N THR A 280 -5.95 -3.61 -4.18
CA THR A 280 -5.83 -2.74 -5.35
C THR A 280 -7.08 -2.74 -6.22
N SER A 281 -8.04 -3.62 -5.96
CA SER A 281 -9.33 -3.69 -6.65
C SER A 281 -10.44 -4.17 -5.71
N VAL A 282 -11.60 -3.54 -5.80
CA VAL A 282 -12.85 -3.94 -5.12
C VAL A 282 -13.97 -3.86 -6.14
N THR A 283 -14.73 -4.94 -6.27
CA THR A 283 -15.88 -5.03 -7.18
C THR A 283 -17.04 -5.72 -6.47
N ALA A 284 -18.27 -5.55 -6.96
CA ALA A 284 -19.40 -6.35 -6.47
C ALA A 284 -19.18 -7.82 -6.82
N ALA A 285 -19.46 -8.72 -5.89
CA ALA A 285 -19.30 -10.16 -6.12
C ALA A 285 -20.22 -10.65 -7.27
N GLU A 286 -19.71 -11.58 -8.08
CA GLU A 286 -20.42 -12.21 -9.21
C GLU A 286 -21.22 -13.47 -8.83
#